data_AF-A0A3D4RP62-F1
#
_entry.id   AF-A0A3D4RP62-F1
#
_cell.length_a   1.000
_cell.length_b   1.000
_cell.length_c   1.000
_cell.angle_alpha   90.00
_cell.angle_beta   90.00
_cell.angle_gamma   90.00
#
_symmetry.space_group_name_H-M   'P 1'
#
loop_
_entity.id
_entity.type
_entity.pdbx_description
1 polymer ?
#
loop_
_entity_poly.entity_id
_entity_poly.type
_entity_poly.pdbx_seq_one_letter_code
_entity_poly.pdbx_strand_id
1 'polypeptide(L)'
;MNAIIMAAGTSSRFVPLSYEKPKGLLVVKNEVLIERQIKQLLEAGITDITIVVGYKASMFQYLVEKYGVSLVLNDDYAKYNNTSSLIRVLDKLGDTYICSSDNYFTRNVFLGKATHSYYSALYSEQETNEYCIQTDKSNNICSVTIGGKQTWYMIGHVFFNRDFSSAFASLLSKEYLNKNTRYEYWEDVYIRHISELPPMQIHKFSKGEIKEFDSLEELRDFDPTYTNSAHCSILDNICNVLHCKESDIIDIYPLKNGMTNRSFVFTCFNKQYVYRHPGEGTEVFINRESEYFSMQIAKQLNIDSTFIYMHPQEGWKISYYIPNAHALDYNNPNELQLSLNLLRTLHQANIQSKHSYRLWEQAEIFLTQIQKCSKESVESAEFHSLYNSIKKLHQYTMEDAWGECLNHCDALADNFLCNDKGEMTLIDWEYSGQGDTAQDIGSFIACSPMNYNTALCTIQQYLQKEATKEELRHYIAYVAIASFTWFLWAIYQNCNGVDTGEYLAQWQHGAQLFGDKALSLYES
;
A
#
# COMPACT_ATOMS: atom_id res chain seq x y z
N MET A 1 25.28 26.01 -12.04
CA MET A 1 25.16 24.94 -11.04
C MET A 1 23.75 25.00 -10.49
N ASN A 2 23.08 23.86 -10.39
CA ASN A 2 21.73 23.76 -9.88
C ASN A 2 21.61 22.59 -8.90
N ALA A 3 20.44 22.42 -8.31
CA ALA A 3 20.12 21.30 -7.45
C ALA A 3 18.78 20.66 -7.81
N ILE A 4 18.73 19.35 -7.69
CA ILE A 4 17.53 18.53 -7.82
C ILE A 4 17.34 17.83 -6.46
N ILE A 5 16.19 18.05 -5.83
CA ILE A 5 15.80 17.38 -4.59
C ILE A 5 14.73 16.35 -4.92
N MET A 6 15.00 15.07 -4.68
CA MET A 6 14.04 13.98 -4.84
C MET A 6 13.16 13.88 -3.58
N ALA A 7 11.87 14.14 -3.75
CA ALA A 7 10.86 14.19 -2.68
C ALA A 7 9.57 13.44 -3.05
N ALA A 8 9.61 12.54 -4.02
CA ALA A 8 8.43 11.85 -4.55
C ALA A 8 8.01 10.61 -3.75
N GLY A 9 8.89 10.04 -2.94
CA GLY A 9 8.69 8.77 -2.25
C GLY A 9 7.69 8.83 -1.09
N THR A 10 7.01 7.70 -0.86
CA THR A 10 6.01 7.54 0.21
C THR A 10 6.62 7.30 1.59
N SER A 11 7.91 6.89 1.66
CA SER A 11 8.57 6.50 2.92
C SER A 11 7.77 5.46 3.71
N SER A 12 7.38 4.37 3.03
CA SER A 12 6.46 3.34 3.55
C SER A 12 6.90 2.65 4.84
N ARG A 13 8.20 2.71 5.18
CA ARG A 13 8.76 2.19 6.44
C ARG A 13 8.63 3.17 7.62
N PHE A 14 8.49 4.47 7.34
CA PHE A 14 8.50 5.55 8.34
C PHE A 14 7.11 5.85 8.92
N VAL A 15 6.37 4.79 9.27
CA VAL A 15 5.03 4.87 9.84
C VAL A 15 5.07 5.25 11.33
N PRO A 16 4.02 5.89 11.88
CA PRO A 16 2.82 6.37 11.19
C PRO A 16 2.96 7.73 10.51
N LEU A 17 4.05 8.46 10.78
CA LEU A 17 4.23 9.85 10.32
C LEU A 17 4.13 9.99 8.80
N SER A 18 4.63 9.01 8.06
CA SER A 18 4.59 9.01 6.60
C SER A 18 3.18 8.94 6.02
N TYR A 19 2.15 8.51 6.76
CA TYR A 19 0.77 8.48 6.27
C TYR A 19 0.14 9.87 6.19
N GLU A 20 0.55 10.78 7.07
CA GLU A 20 0.02 12.15 7.14
C GLU A 20 0.87 13.12 6.32
N LYS A 21 2.19 12.92 6.31
CA LYS A 21 3.13 13.91 5.78
C LYS A 21 4.32 13.25 5.07
N PRO A 22 4.74 13.74 3.89
CA PRO A 22 6.00 13.34 3.27
C PRO A 22 7.20 13.55 4.20
N LYS A 23 8.13 12.59 4.22
CA LYS A 23 9.30 12.60 5.12
C LYS A 23 10.11 13.89 5.02
N GLY A 24 10.33 14.42 3.83
CA GLY A 24 11.03 15.70 3.63
C GLY A 24 10.36 16.93 4.27
N LEU A 25 9.09 16.83 4.69
CA LEU A 25 8.36 17.89 5.39
C LEU A 25 8.33 17.71 6.92
N LEU A 26 8.99 16.69 7.46
CA LEU A 26 9.12 16.51 8.91
C LEU A 26 10.01 17.59 9.53
N VAL A 27 9.72 17.94 10.78
CA VAL A 27 10.39 19.01 11.53
C VAL A 27 11.41 18.40 12.48
N VAL A 28 12.68 18.40 12.10
CA VAL A 28 13.76 17.85 12.93
C VAL A 28 14.56 19.00 13.52
N LYS A 29 14.72 19.05 14.85
CA LYS A 29 15.39 20.13 15.58
C LYS A 29 14.81 21.52 15.26
N ASN A 30 13.48 21.60 15.22
CA ASN A 30 12.70 22.81 14.88
C ASN A 30 12.86 23.32 13.43
N GLU A 31 13.42 22.51 12.53
CA GLU A 31 13.54 22.85 11.11
C GLU A 31 12.92 21.78 10.23
N VAL A 32 12.15 22.20 9.22
CA VAL A 32 11.65 21.29 8.19
C VAL A 32 12.83 20.77 7.37
N LEU A 33 12.96 19.44 7.20
CA LEU A 33 14.10 18.79 6.54
C LEU A 33 14.43 19.41 5.17
N ILE A 34 13.44 19.49 4.28
CA ILE A 34 13.65 20.04 2.94
C ILE A 34 13.93 21.55 2.97
N GLU A 35 13.33 22.30 3.90
CA GLU A 35 13.63 23.73 4.04
C GLU A 35 15.07 23.96 4.48
N ARG A 36 15.58 23.14 5.40
CA ARG A 36 16.97 23.18 5.84
C ARG A 36 17.90 22.95 4.65
N GLN A 37 17.63 21.93 3.84
CA GLN A 37 18.42 21.63 2.65
C GLN A 37 18.37 22.78 1.62
N ILE A 38 17.19 23.36 1.36
CA ILE A 38 17.04 24.52 0.47
C ILE A 38 17.85 25.72 0.99
N LYS A 39 17.77 26.04 2.29
CA LYS A 39 18.53 27.14 2.89
C LYS A 39 20.05 26.93 2.73
N GLN A 40 20.53 25.71 2.93
CA GLN A 40 21.94 25.37 2.77
C GLN A 40 22.41 25.52 1.31
N LEU A 41 21.59 25.08 0.34
CA LEU A 41 21.86 25.28 -1.09
C LEU A 41 21.92 26.78 -1.45
N LEU A 42 20.96 27.57 -0.97
CA LEU A 42 20.91 29.01 -1.20
C LEU A 42 22.12 29.73 -0.58
N GLU A 43 22.52 29.37 0.64
CA GLU A 43 23.74 29.89 1.29
C GLU A 43 25.01 29.56 0.51
N ALA A 44 25.05 28.39 -0.15
CA ALA A 44 26.14 28.02 -1.06
C ALA A 44 26.08 28.71 -2.44
N GLY A 45 25.08 29.57 -2.68
CA GLY A 45 24.89 30.30 -3.93
C GLY A 45 24.20 29.50 -5.04
N ILE A 46 23.56 28.38 -4.71
CA ILE A 46 22.82 27.54 -5.65
C ILE A 46 21.34 27.95 -5.59
N THR A 47 20.91 28.75 -6.56
CA THR A 47 19.55 29.33 -6.58
C THR A 47 18.59 28.64 -7.53
N ASP A 48 19.10 27.90 -8.52
CA ASP A 48 18.28 27.05 -9.39
C ASP A 48 18.06 25.70 -8.69
N ILE A 49 16.89 25.57 -8.04
CA ILE A 49 16.53 24.39 -7.26
C ILE A 49 15.22 23.83 -7.81
N THR A 50 15.25 22.58 -8.25
CA THR A 50 14.07 21.81 -8.66
C THR A 50 13.77 20.72 -7.65
N ILE A 51 12.53 20.58 -7.23
CA ILE A 51 12.08 19.52 -6.33
C ILE A 51 11.17 18.58 -7.13
N VAL A 52 11.54 17.30 -7.19
CA VAL A 52 10.72 16.27 -7.81
C VAL A 52 9.76 15.72 -6.76
N VAL A 53 8.46 15.98 -6.94
CA VAL A 53 7.39 15.64 -5.99
C VAL A 53 6.49 14.55 -6.56
N GLY A 54 5.81 13.81 -5.69
CA GLY A 54 4.92 12.70 -6.05
C GLY A 54 3.89 12.51 -4.95
N TYR A 55 4.21 11.65 -3.97
CA TYR A 55 3.35 11.44 -2.81
C TYR A 55 2.99 12.76 -2.09
N LYS A 56 1.68 13.02 -1.96
CA LYS A 56 1.11 14.26 -1.38
C LYS A 56 1.77 15.55 -1.92
N ALA A 57 2.05 15.61 -3.22
CA ALA A 57 2.78 16.71 -3.88
C ALA A 57 2.28 18.12 -3.55
N SER A 58 0.97 18.31 -3.34
CA SER A 58 0.37 19.60 -2.99
C SER A 58 0.95 20.21 -1.70
N MET A 59 1.43 19.39 -0.77
CA MET A 59 2.03 19.86 0.48
C MET A 59 3.36 20.60 0.27
N PHE A 60 4.02 20.44 -0.88
CA PHE A 60 5.26 21.14 -1.20
C PHE A 60 5.04 22.51 -1.87
N GLN A 61 3.80 22.85 -2.24
CA GLN A 61 3.50 24.04 -3.05
C GLN A 61 3.99 25.35 -2.39
N TYR A 62 3.92 25.45 -1.06
CA TYR A 62 4.34 26.64 -0.33
C TYR A 62 5.85 26.95 -0.50
N LEU A 63 6.67 25.96 -0.84
CA LEU A 63 8.11 26.15 -1.05
C LEU A 63 8.41 27.02 -2.27
N VAL A 64 7.53 27.00 -3.28
CA VAL A 64 7.67 27.82 -4.50
C VAL A 64 7.66 29.30 -4.14
N GLU A 65 6.65 29.75 -3.40
CA GLU A 65 6.53 31.15 -3.00
C GLU A 65 7.57 31.54 -1.96
N LYS A 66 7.88 30.64 -1.01
CA LYS A 66 8.77 30.92 0.11
C LYS A 66 10.25 30.99 -0.30
N TYR A 67 10.68 30.17 -1.27
CA TYR A 67 12.08 29.99 -1.61
C TYR A 67 12.40 30.14 -3.11
N GLY A 68 11.41 30.32 -3.99
CA GLY A 68 11.63 30.47 -5.43
C GLY A 68 12.04 29.18 -6.13
N VAL A 69 11.76 28.01 -5.54
CA VAL A 69 12.07 26.70 -6.13
C VAL A 69 11.04 26.31 -7.20
N SER A 70 11.41 25.38 -8.09
CA SER A 70 10.50 24.78 -9.06
C SER A 70 10.04 23.40 -8.60
N LEU A 71 8.78 23.03 -8.86
CA LEU A 71 8.27 21.67 -8.61
C LEU A 71 8.10 20.92 -9.93
N VAL A 72 8.46 19.63 -9.94
CA VAL A 72 8.22 18.70 -11.06
C VAL A 72 7.48 17.49 -10.52
N LEU A 73 6.31 17.19 -11.08
CA LEU A 73 5.51 16.03 -10.69
C LEU A 73 6.04 14.76 -11.35
N ASN A 74 6.26 13.73 -10.52
CA ASN A 74 6.48 12.36 -10.93
C ASN A 74 5.20 11.55 -10.71
N ASP A 75 4.40 11.36 -11.74
CA ASP A 75 3.15 10.59 -11.69
C ASP A 75 3.39 9.08 -11.48
N ASP A 76 4.60 8.60 -11.73
CA ASP A 76 4.97 7.20 -11.60
C ASP A 76 5.49 6.82 -10.18
N TYR A 77 5.49 7.77 -9.23
CA TYR A 77 6.09 7.58 -7.89
C TYR A 77 5.53 6.38 -7.11
N ALA A 78 4.28 5.99 -7.37
CA ALA A 78 3.62 4.86 -6.70
C ALA A 78 3.97 3.51 -7.34
N LYS A 79 4.47 3.51 -8.58
CA LYS A 79 4.75 2.32 -9.39
C LYS A 79 6.23 1.99 -9.47
N TYR A 80 7.05 3.03 -9.61
CA TYR A 80 8.46 2.92 -9.95
C TYR A 80 9.33 3.58 -8.88
N ASN A 81 10.59 3.15 -8.82
CA ASN A 81 11.52 3.61 -7.79
C ASN A 81 12.16 4.96 -8.18
N ASN A 82 13.22 5.40 -7.48
CA ASN A 82 13.78 6.75 -7.66
C ASN A 82 14.34 7.05 -9.07
N THR A 83 14.59 6.02 -9.90
CA THR A 83 14.88 6.16 -11.35
C THR A 83 13.82 6.98 -12.06
N SER A 84 12.54 6.71 -11.78
CA SER A 84 11.43 7.46 -12.36
C SER A 84 11.50 8.95 -12.04
N SER A 85 11.96 9.31 -10.83
CA SER A 85 12.11 10.71 -10.42
C SER A 85 13.18 11.42 -11.23
N LEU A 86 14.33 10.77 -11.46
CA LEU A 86 15.43 11.36 -12.23
C LEU A 86 15.09 11.47 -13.73
N ILE A 87 14.31 10.53 -14.28
CA ILE A 87 13.79 10.60 -15.65
C ILE A 87 13.01 11.90 -15.91
N ARG A 88 12.25 12.40 -14.92
CA ARG A 88 11.44 13.63 -15.07
C ARG A 88 12.26 14.90 -15.22
N VAL A 89 13.57 14.85 -14.95
CA VAL A 89 14.45 16.03 -14.85
C VAL A 89 15.80 15.81 -15.54
N LEU A 90 15.90 14.85 -16.47
CA LEU A 90 17.13 14.61 -17.23
C LEU A 90 17.64 15.86 -17.97
N ASP A 91 16.71 16.67 -18.47
CA ASP A 91 16.99 17.93 -19.17
C ASP A 91 17.59 19.02 -18.27
N LYS A 92 17.50 18.84 -16.95
CA LYS A 92 18.04 19.75 -15.93
C LYS A 92 19.41 19.32 -15.41
N LEU A 93 19.93 18.15 -15.83
CA LEU A 93 21.25 17.68 -15.43
C LEU A 93 22.36 18.46 -16.14
N GLY A 94 23.37 18.89 -15.39
CA GLY A 94 24.53 19.61 -15.90
C GLY A 94 25.61 19.70 -14.83
N ASP A 95 25.75 20.86 -14.19
CA ASP A 95 26.55 20.98 -12.97
C ASP A 95 25.58 20.91 -11.79
N THR A 96 25.20 19.71 -11.38
CA THR A 96 23.98 19.45 -10.60
C THR A 96 24.26 18.67 -9.33
N TYR A 97 23.75 19.19 -8.22
CA TYR A 97 23.57 18.41 -6.99
C TYR A 97 22.27 17.62 -7.07
N ILE A 98 22.31 16.32 -6.81
CA ILE A 98 21.11 15.48 -6.65
C ILE A 98 21.05 15.07 -5.19
N CYS A 99 19.95 15.40 -4.52
CA CYS A 99 19.75 15.21 -3.09
C CYS A 99 18.48 14.42 -2.81
N SER A 100 18.45 13.69 -1.70
CA SER A 100 17.20 13.15 -1.16
C SER A 100 16.62 14.12 -0.13
N SER A 101 15.30 14.33 -0.19
CA SER A 101 14.60 15.31 0.66
C SER A 101 14.61 15.00 2.15
N ASP A 102 14.96 13.77 2.52
CA ASP A 102 14.95 13.24 3.87
C ASP A 102 16.34 13.14 4.51
N ASN A 103 17.39 13.60 3.82
CA ASN A 103 18.70 13.74 4.42
C ASN A 103 18.77 14.97 5.32
N TYR A 104 19.20 14.78 6.56
CA TYR A 104 19.53 15.85 7.51
C TYR A 104 21.04 16.10 7.51
N PHE A 105 21.46 17.25 6.97
CA PHE A 105 22.85 17.69 7.02
C PHE A 105 23.12 18.56 8.25
N THR A 106 23.97 18.13 9.17
CA THR A 106 24.24 18.87 10.44
C THR A 106 24.96 20.19 10.22
N ARG A 107 25.72 20.30 9.13
CA ARG A 107 26.34 21.54 8.64
C ARG A 107 26.04 21.72 7.15
N ASN A 108 26.34 22.90 6.60
CA ASN A 108 26.16 23.13 5.18
C ASN A 108 27.24 22.39 4.37
N VAL A 109 26.85 21.26 3.77
CA VAL A 109 27.72 20.37 2.96
C VAL A 109 27.93 20.86 1.54
N PHE A 110 27.22 21.90 1.11
CA PHE A 110 27.30 22.47 -0.24
C PHE A 110 28.30 23.63 -0.33
N LEU A 111 28.92 24.01 0.79
CA LEU A 111 29.94 25.06 0.82
C LEU A 111 31.21 24.61 0.06
N GLY A 112 31.46 25.25 -1.08
CA GLY A 112 32.59 24.96 -1.94
C GLY A 112 32.14 24.73 -3.39
N LYS A 113 33.02 24.99 -4.35
CA LYS A 113 32.71 24.72 -5.77
C LYS A 113 33.21 23.33 -6.14
N ALA A 114 32.31 22.37 -6.19
CA ALA A 114 32.58 21.06 -6.76
C ALA A 114 32.95 21.21 -8.24
N THR A 115 34.04 20.56 -8.65
CA THR A 115 34.54 20.59 -10.04
C THR A 115 34.53 19.22 -10.71
N HIS A 116 34.56 18.14 -9.92
CA HIS A 116 34.51 16.76 -10.38
C HIS A 116 33.27 16.10 -9.79
N SER A 117 32.68 15.17 -10.55
CA SER A 117 31.56 14.36 -10.04
C SER A 117 31.99 13.57 -8.82
N TYR A 118 31.13 13.51 -7.81
CA TYR A 118 31.40 12.73 -6.61
C TYR A 118 30.12 12.19 -5.97
N TYR A 119 30.24 11.07 -5.26
CA TYR A 119 29.20 10.54 -4.38
C TYR A 119 29.60 10.72 -2.91
N SER A 120 28.68 11.25 -2.10
CA SER A 120 28.88 11.41 -0.66
C SER A 120 28.91 10.07 0.07
N ALA A 121 29.84 9.90 1.00
CA ALA A 121 30.02 8.63 1.69
C ALA A 121 30.31 8.79 3.18
N LEU A 122 29.77 7.86 3.97
CA LEU A 122 30.12 7.67 5.37
C LEU A 122 30.82 6.33 5.57
N TYR A 123 31.53 6.20 6.70
CA TYR A 123 32.22 4.97 7.07
C TYR A 123 31.39 4.17 8.07
N SER A 124 31.14 2.90 7.77
CA SER A 124 30.54 1.95 8.72
C SER A 124 31.62 1.14 9.42
N GLU A 125 31.72 1.23 10.74
CA GLU A 125 32.57 0.36 11.56
C GLU A 125 31.96 -1.04 11.74
N GLN A 126 30.64 -1.14 11.59
CA GLN A 126 29.86 -2.36 11.75
C GLN A 126 29.47 -2.96 10.39
N GLU A 127 28.82 -4.12 10.44
CA GLU A 127 28.17 -4.68 9.27
C GLU A 127 27.02 -3.76 8.82
N THR A 128 26.87 -3.61 7.52
CA THR A 128 25.86 -2.76 6.91
C THR A 128 25.32 -3.46 5.67
N ASN A 129 24.07 -3.18 5.31
CA ASN A 129 23.44 -3.62 4.06
C ASN A 129 23.43 -2.51 2.99
N GLU A 130 24.16 -1.42 3.23
CA GLU A 130 24.25 -0.27 2.31
C GLU A 130 25.11 -0.55 1.07
N TYR A 131 25.05 0.35 0.10
CA TYR A 131 25.89 0.38 -1.09
C TYR A 131 27.36 0.69 -0.75
N CYS A 132 28.16 -0.34 -0.50
CA CYS A 132 29.55 -0.26 -0.06
C CYS A 132 30.51 0.02 -1.23
N ILE A 133 31.38 1.01 -1.08
CA ILE A 133 32.23 1.59 -2.14
C ILE A 133 33.65 0.98 -2.11
N GLN A 134 34.18 0.63 -3.28
CA GLN A 134 35.62 0.41 -3.50
C GLN A 134 36.18 1.45 -4.48
N THR A 135 37.40 1.94 -4.22
CA THR A 135 38.03 2.98 -5.03
C THR A 135 39.41 2.60 -5.54
N ASP A 136 39.83 3.24 -6.63
CA ASP A 136 41.23 3.26 -7.05
C ASP A 136 42.11 4.18 -6.17
N LYS A 137 43.39 4.31 -6.55
CA LYS A 137 44.37 5.17 -5.86
C LYS A 137 44.08 6.68 -5.99
N SER A 138 43.25 7.06 -6.96
CA SER A 138 42.82 8.43 -7.23
C SER A 138 41.46 8.75 -6.58
N ASN A 139 40.95 7.85 -5.72
CA ASN A 139 39.63 7.92 -5.09
C ASN A 139 38.44 7.86 -6.06
N ASN A 140 38.63 7.39 -7.31
CA ASN A 140 37.51 7.12 -8.20
C ASN A 140 36.81 5.84 -7.75
N ILE A 141 35.49 5.85 -7.72
CA ILE A 141 34.66 4.68 -7.44
C ILE A 141 34.82 3.69 -8.60
N CYS A 142 35.25 2.47 -8.29
CA CYS A 142 35.48 1.42 -9.30
C CYS A 142 34.48 0.28 -9.19
N SER A 143 33.93 0.04 -8.01
CA SER A 143 32.88 -0.95 -7.79
C SER A 143 32.07 -0.58 -6.56
N VAL A 144 30.84 -1.08 -6.52
CA VAL A 144 29.92 -0.94 -5.39
C VAL A 144 29.23 -2.28 -5.19
N THR A 145 29.15 -2.71 -3.94
CA THR A 145 28.47 -3.96 -3.56
C THR A 145 27.46 -3.67 -2.45
N ILE A 146 26.30 -4.31 -2.51
CA ILE A 146 25.33 -4.25 -1.40
C ILE A 146 25.89 -5.12 -0.27
N GLY A 147 26.02 -4.51 0.91
CA GLY A 147 26.52 -5.19 2.07
C GLY A 147 28.02 -5.11 2.25
N GLY A 148 28.46 -4.99 3.50
CA GLY A 148 29.87 -4.93 3.84
C GLY A 148 30.13 -4.63 5.30
N LYS A 149 31.41 -4.59 5.67
CA LYS A 149 31.87 -4.30 7.02
C LYS A 149 33.14 -3.47 6.96
N GLN A 150 33.29 -2.51 7.89
CA GLN A 150 34.49 -1.65 7.95
C GLN A 150 34.78 -0.96 6.61
N THR A 151 33.72 -0.43 5.99
CA THR A 151 33.74 0.07 4.62
C THR A 151 33.04 1.41 4.50
N TRP A 152 33.42 2.17 3.47
CA TRP A 152 32.66 3.35 3.05
C TRP A 152 31.41 2.92 2.31
N TYR A 153 30.31 3.63 2.49
CA TYR A 153 29.06 3.39 1.78
C TYR A 153 28.43 4.69 1.28
N MET A 154 27.63 4.60 0.22
CA MET A 154 26.91 5.71 -0.40
C MET A 154 25.80 6.23 0.51
N ILE A 155 25.78 7.54 0.78
CA ILE A 155 24.70 8.19 1.52
C ILE A 155 24.72 9.70 1.28
N GLY A 156 23.55 10.33 1.23
CA GLY A 156 23.42 11.78 1.09
C GLY A 156 23.33 12.23 -0.37
N HIS A 157 23.89 13.39 -0.67
CA HIS A 157 23.84 13.97 -2.01
C HIS A 157 24.96 13.45 -2.91
N VAL A 158 24.72 13.54 -4.21
CA VAL A 158 25.73 13.33 -5.26
C VAL A 158 25.88 14.61 -6.08
N PHE A 159 27.08 14.87 -6.58
CA PHE A 159 27.31 15.96 -7.54
C PHE A 159 27.67 15.36 -8.90
N PHE A 160 26.93 15.75 -9.93
CA PHE A 160 27.28 15.48 -11.32
C PHE A 160 27.85 16.74 -11.94
N ASN A 161 29.04 16.63 -12.52
CA ASN A 161 29.53 17.64 -13.45
C ASN A 161 28.92 17.43 -14.85
N ARG A 162 29.10 18.42 -15.72
CA ARG A 162 28.49 18.44 -17.06
C ARG A 162 28.76 17.20 -17.91
N ASP A 163 29.99 16.68 -17.87
CA ASP A 163 30.39 15.51 -18.66
C ASP A 163 29.66 14.25 -18.16
N PHE A 164 29.64 14.06 -16.83
CA PHE A 164 28.92 12.95 -16.22
C PHE A 164 27.42 13.06 -16.45
N SER A 165 26.83 14.24 -16.22
CA SER A 165 25.40 14.49 -16.46
C SER A 165 24.99 14.15 -17.89
N SER A 166 25.76 14.56 -18.89
CA SER A 166 25.46 14.28 -20.29
C SER A 166 25.52 12.78 -20.61
N ALA A 167 26.57 12.10 -20.12
CA ALA A 167 26.75 10.67 -20.31
C ALA A 167 25.64 9.86 -19.61
N PHE A 168 25.38 10.18 -18.34
CA PHE A 168 24.41 9.48 -17.52
C PHE A 168 22.97 9.72 -17.98
N ALA A 169 22.61 10.94 -18.41
CA ALA A 169 21.28 11.21 -18.96
C ALA A 169 21.01 10.39 -20.23
N SER A 170 21.97 10.33 -21.15
CA SER A 170 21.89 9.49 -22.34
C SER A 170 21.78 8.01 -21.98
N LEU A 171 22.57 7.52 -21.03
CA LEU A 171 22.52 6.14 -20.58
C LEU A 171 21.18 5.79 -19.93
N LEU A 172 20.76 6.55 -18.91
CA LEU A 172 19.53 6.31 -18.14
C LEU A 172 18.30 6.36 -19.04
N SER A 173 18.24 7.28 -20.02
CA SER A 173 17.13 7.33 -20.98
C SER A 173 16.98 6.05 -21.81
N LYS A 174 18.09 5.36 -22.13
CA LYS A 174 18.08 4.08 -22.86
C LYS A 174 17.74 2.92 -21.95
N GLU A 175 18.37 2.86 -20.78
CA GLU A 175 18.14 1.82 -19.78
C GLU A 175 16.69 1.80 -19.28
N TYR A 176 16.04 2.97 -19.17
CA TYR A 176 14.65 3.09 -18.71
C TYR A 176 13.60 2.56 -19.69
N LEU A 177 14.00 2.26 -20.94
CA LEU A 177 13.15 1.53 -21.89
C LEU A 177 12.91 0.09 -21.41
N ASN A 178 13.84 -0.48 -20.66
CA ASN A 178 13.66 -1.77 -19.99
C ASN A 178 12.70 -1.61 -18.80
N LYS A 179 11.66 -2.44 -18.74
CA LYS A 179 10.67 -2.41 -17.65
C LYS A 179 11.30 -2.71 -16.28
N ASN A 180 12.31 -3.59 -16.22
CA ASN A 180 12.95 -3.97 -14.96
C ASN A 180 13.67 -2.79 -14.32
N THR A 181 14.38 -1.99 -15.11
CA THR A 181 15.11 -0.80 -14.66
C THR A 181 14.21 0.21 -13.94
N ARG A 182 12.92 0.27 -14.28
CA ARG A 182 11.97 1.21 -13.64
C ARG A 182 11.71 0.88 -12.16
N TYR A 183 11.93 -0.37 -11.76
CA TYR A 183 11.77 -0.81 -10.37
C TYR A 183 13.06 -0.64 -9.55
N GLU A 184 14.17 -0.31 -10.20
CA GLU A 184 15.49 -0.17 -9.59
C GLU A 184 15.79 1.27 -9.16
N TYR A 185 16.76 1.44 -8.27
CA TYR A 185 17.31 2.74 -7.95
C TYR A 185 18.20 3.25 -9.09
N TRP A 186 18.32 4.56 -9.28
CA TRP A 186 19.21 5.10 -10.31
C TRP A 186 20.67 4.76 -9.97
N GLU A 187 20.98 4.61 -8.69
CA GLU A 187 22.23 4.07 -8.19
C GLU A 187 22.52 2.69 -8.77
N ASP A 188 21.54 1.79 -8.87
CA ASP A 188 21.75 0.46 -9.46
C ASP A 188 22.17 0.55 -10.94
N VAL A 189 21.58 1.50 -11.68
CA VAL A 189 21.97 1.81 -13.08
C VAL A 189 23.40 2.34 -13.12
N TYR A 190 23.76 3.29 -12.24
CA TYR A 190 25.13 3.78 -12.13
C TYR A 190 26.12 2.63 -11.87
N ILE A 191 25.80 1.77 -10.91
CA ILE A 191 26.67 0.66 -10.47
C ILE A 191 26.96 -0.32 -11.62
N ARG A 192 25.95 -0.65 -12.43
CA ARG A 192 26.14 -1.52 -13.60
C ARG A 192 27.06 -0.94 -14.66
N HIS A 193 27.12 0.40 -14.75
CA HIS A 193 27.81 1.11 -15.83
C HIS A 193 28.99 1.96 -15.35
N ILE A 194 29.54 1.71 -14.15
CA ILE A 194 30.68 2.47 -13.59
C ILE A 194 31.83 2.60 -14.59
N SER A 195 32.14 1.53 -15.34
CA SER A 195 33.24 1.52 -16.31
C SER A 195 32.96 2.26 -17.62
N GLU A 196 31.69 2.60 -17.90
CA GLU A 196 31.25 3.28 -19.13
C GLU A 196 31.06 4.79 -18.94
N LEU A 197 30.95 5.24 -17.69
CA LEU A 197 30.69 6.63 -17.33
C LEU A 197 31.99 7.39 -17.02
N PRO A 198 32.00 8.73 -17.15
CA PRO A 198 33.08 9.54 -16.63
C PRO A 198 33.36 9.23 -15.15
N PRO A 199 34.61 9.33 -14.68
CA PRO A 199 34.96 8.94 -13.32
C PRO A 199 34.23 9.80 -12.29
N MET A 200 33.70 9.15 -11.26
CA MET A 200 33.10 9.77 -10.09
C MET A 200 33.94 9.44 -8.86
N GLN A 201 34.27 10.46 -8.06
CA GLN A 201 35.09 10.30 -6.86
C GLN A 201 34.23 10.00 -5.62
N ILE A 202 34.81 9.33 -4.63
CA ILE A 202 34.22 9.30 -3.29
C ILE A 202 34.46 10.64 -2.59
N HIS A 203 33.43 11.21 -1.97
CA HIS A 203 33.55 12.34 -1.05
C HIS A 203 33.22 11.91 0.38
N LYS A 204 34.25 11.88 1.22
CA LYS A 204 34.17 11.29 2.57
C LYS A 204 33.70 12.31 3.59
N PHE A 205 32.59 12.03 4.25
CA PHE A 205 32.07 12.79 5.36
C PHE A 205 32.38 12.10 6.69
N SER A 206 32.42 12.89 7.77
CA SER A 206 32.57 12.40 9.13
C SER A 206 31.25 11.85 9.66
N LYS A 207 31.32 10.92 10.60
CA LYS A 207 30.13 10.34 11.26
C LYS A 207 29.22 11.44 11.82
N GLY A 208 27.93 11.38 11.46
CA GLY A 208 26.90 12.32 11.91
C GLY A 208 26.79 13.61 11.09
N GLU A 209 27.61 13.81 10.06
CA GLU A 209 27.45 14.95 9.15
C GLU A 209 26.21 14.85 8.26
N ILE A 210 25.95 13.64 7.79
CA ILE A 210 24.77 13.26 7.01
C ILE A 210 23.99 12.28 7.88
N LYS A 211 22.70 12.52 8.06
CA LYS A 211 21.79 11.62 8.76
C LYS A 211 20.58 11.31 7.89
N GLU A 212 20.13 10.09 7.99
CA GLU A 212 18.87 9.59 7.45
C GLU A 212 18.19 8.81 8.57
N PHE A 213 16.87 8.91 8.67
CA PHE A 213 16.09 8.25 9.71
C PHE A 213 15.16 7.24 9.04
N ASP A 214 15.36 5.95 9.28
CA ASP A 214 14.52 4.91 8.70
C ASP A 214 13.31 4.56 9.57
N SER A 215 13.33 4.95 10.84
CA SER A 215 12.28 4.68 11.83
C SER A 215 11.98 5.89 12.72
N LEU A 216 10.79 5.89 13.35
CA LEU A 216 10.42 6.90 14.33
C LEU A 216 11.35 6.83 15.56
N GLU A 217 11.81 5.64 15.91
CA GLU A 217 12.75 5.39 17.01
C GLU A 217 14.09 6.10 16.76
N GLU A 218 14.69 5.95 15.57
CA GLU A 218 15.91 6.69 15.21
C GLU A 218 15.71 8.21 15.25
N LEU A 219 14.53 8.69 14.83
CA LEU A 219 14.20 10.10 14.90
C LEU A 219 14.04 10.58 16.35
N ARG A 220 13.41 9.79 17.24
CA ARG A 220 13.28 10.09 18.68
C ARG A 220 14.64 10.13 19.38
N ASP A 221 15.53 9.20 19.05
CA ASP A 221 16.91 9.18 19.57
C ASP A 221 17.69 10.44 19.17
N PHE A 222 17.47 10.92 17.95
CA PHE A 222 18.11 12.14 17.46
C PHE A 222 17.45 13.43 17.98
N ASP A 223 16.12 13.47 17.99
CA ASP A 223 15.33 14.60 18.45
C ASP A 223 14.29 14.21 19.52
N PRO A 224 14.65 14.30 20.82
CA PRO A 224 13.77 13.91 21.92
C PRO A 224 12.44 14.67 22.04
N THR A 225 12.25 15.74 21.26
CA THR A 225 10.95 16.42 21.15
C THR A 225 9.86 15.45 20.65
N TYR A 226 10.22 14.53 19.75
CA TYR A 226 9.37 13.45 19.22
C TYR A 226 9.03 12.36 20.24
N THR A 227 9.68 12.33 21.41
CA THR A 227 9.31 11.42 22.50
C THR A 227 8.05 11.90 23.23
N ASN A 228 7.86 13.22 23.30
CA ASN A 228 6.72 13.82 23.99
C ASN A 228 5.56 14.10 23.04
N SER A 229 5.85 14.59 21.84
CA SER A 229 4.87 14.73 20.77
C SER A 229 5.54 14.69 19.41
N ALA A 230 5.15 13.72 18.59
CA ALA A 230 5.54 13.66 17.18
C ALA A 230 4.67 14.54 16.27
N HIS A 231 3.68 15.23 16.85
CA HIS A 231 2.67 16.02 16.13
C HIS A 231 1.97 15.20 15.02
N CYS A 232 1.54 13.98 15.37
CA CYS A 232 0.93 13.02 14.47
C CYS A 232 -0.43 12.59 15.04
N SER A 233 -1.51 12.85 14.30
CA SER A 233 -2.87 12.59 14.78
C SER A 233 -3.13 11.09 14.99
N ILE A 234 -2.45 10.23 14.21
CA ILE A 234 -2.49 8.77 14.41
C ILE A 234 -1.97 8.37 15.80
N LEU A 235 -0.88 8.97 16.28
CA LEU A 235 -0.36 8.67 17.61
C LEU A 235 -1.28 9.22 18.70
N ASP A 236 -1.84 10.42 18.51
CA ASP A 236 -2.86 10.98 19.40
C ASP A 236 -4.07 10.04 19.53
N ASN A 237 -4.55 9.49 18.41
CA ASN A 237 -5.65 8.51 18.38
C ASN A 237 -5.32 7.26 19.21
N ILE A 238 -4.11 6.71 19.05
CA ILE A 238 -3.65 5.55 19.82
C ILE A 238 -3.61 5.89 21.32
N CYS A 239 -3.00 7.01 21.69
CA CYS A 239 -2.92 7.45 23.09
C CYS A 239 -4.30 7.63 23.72
N ASN A 240 -5.25 8.21 22.98
CA ASN A 240 -6.62 8.42 23.44
C ASN A 240 -7.37 7.10 23.67
N VAL A 241 -7.24 6.15 22.75
CA VAL A 241 -7.94 4.85 22.82
C VAL A 241 -7.32 3.91 23.86
N LEU A 242 -5.99 3.84 23.92
CA LEU A 242 -5.29 2.92 24.83
C LEU A 242 -4.93 3.55 26.17
N HIS A 243 -5.25 4.84 26.37
CA HIS A 243 -4.93 5.61 27.57
C HIS A 243 -3.43 5.55 27.93
N CYS A 244 -2.58 5.72 26.91
CA CYS A 244 -1.12 5.70 27.03
C CYS A 244 -0.48 7.04 26.64
N LYS A 245 0.83 7.16 26.81
CA LYS A 245 1.63 8.28 26.27
C LYS A 245 2.28 7.86 24.96
N GLU A 246 2.66 8.83 24.13
CA GLU A 246 3.37 8.53 22.88
C GLU A 246 4.68 7.75 23.10
N SER A 247 5.35 8.00 24.24
CA SER A 247 6.57 7.29 24.65
C SER A 247 6.34 5.80 24.96
N ASP A 248 5.10 5.40 25.22
CA ASP A 248 4.74 4.01 25.49
C ASP A 248 4.52 3.22 24.18
N ILE A 249 4.44 3.92 23.04
CA ILE A 249 4.24 3.35 21.70
C ILE A 249 5.62 3.13 21.06
N ILE A 250 6.02 1.87 20.93
CA ILE A 250 7.33 1.44 20.44
C ILE A 250 7.19 0.28 19.43
N ASP A 251 8.31 -0.16 18.85
CA ASP A 251 8.38 -1.28 17.91
C ASP A 251 7.39 -1.14 16.75
N ILE A 252 7.41 0.03 16.09
CA ILE A 252 6.47 0.34 15.01
C ILE A 252 7.01 -0.18 13.69
N TYR A 253 6.20 -0.97 12.97
CA TYR A 253 6.56 -1.44 11.62
C TYR A 253 5.34 -1.61 10.72
N PRO A 254 5.46 -1.36 9.41
CA PRO A 254 4.35 -1.51 8.47
C PRO A 254 3.94 -2.98 8.34
N LEU A 255 2.63 -3.22 8.26
CA LEU A 255 2.05 -4.52 7.98
C LEU A 255 1.73 -4.59 6.48
N LYS A 256 2.32 -5.55 5.76
CA LYS A 256 2.19 -5.66 4.29
C LYS A 256 0.93 -6.39 3.81
N ASN A 257 -0.03 -6.67 4.69
CA ASN A 257 -1.21 -7.47 4.35
C ASN A 257 -2.41 -6.56 4.02
N GLY A 258 -3.07 -6.82 2.90
CA GLY A 258 -4.27 -6.09 2.43
C GLY A 258 -4.00 -5.17 1.24
N MET A 259 -4.97 -5.07 0.32
CA MET A 259 -4.85 -4.30 -0.93
C MET A 259 -5.39 -2.86 -0.84
N THR A 260 -6.27 -2.58 0.11
CA THR A 260 -7.05 -1.32 0.19
C THR A 260 -6.62 -0.40 1.34
N ASN A 261 -6.06 -0.97 2.42
CA ASN A 261 -5.80 -0.24 3.67
C ASN A 261 -4.31 -0.13 4.00
N ARG A 262 -3.93 0.96 4.67
CA ARG A 262 -2.57 1.16 5.19
C ARG A 262 -2.53 0.75 6.66
N SER A 263 -1.77 -0.28 6.98
CA SER A 263 -1.71 -0.85 8.33
C SER A 263 -0.29 -0.90 8.87
N PHE A 264 -0.15 -0.73 10.18
CA PHE A 264 1.11 -0.96 10.89
C PHE A 264 0.87 -1.62 12.24
N VAL A 265 1.88 -2.37 12.70
CA VAL A 265 1.92 -2.95 14.03
C VAL A 265 2.69 -2.01 14.95
N PHE A 266 2.28 -1.93 16.21
CA PHE A 266 3.00 -1.25 17.27
C PHE A 266 2.85 -2.00 18.60
N THR A 267 3.82 -1.83 19.49
CA THR A 267 3.78 -2.32 20.86
C THR A 267 3.40 -1.20 21.82
N CYS A 268 2.47 -1.46 22.74
CA CYS A 268 2.14 -0.57 23.86
C CYS A 268 1.89 -1.41 25.12
N PHE A 269 2.52 -1.04 26.24
CA PHE A 269 2.42 -1.77 27.52
C PHE A 269 2.63 -3.30 27.38
N ASN A 270 3.66 -3.71 26.63
CA ASN A 270 4.02 -5.11 26.35
C ASN A 270 2.94 -5.92 25.61
N LYS A 271 2.04 -5.26 24.88
CA LYS A 271 1.07 -5.90 23.98
C LYS A 271 1.20 -5.31 22.59
N GLN A 272 1.00 -6.13 21.57
CA GLN A 272 1.02 -5.69 20.18
C GLN A 272 -0.39 -5.40 19.68
N TYR A 273 -0.49 -4.37 18.86
CA TYR A 273 -1.71 -3.85 18.28
C TYR A 273 -1.50 -3.58 16.79
N VAL A 274 -2.60 -3.54 16.05
CA VAL A 274 -2.63 -3.10 14.66
C VAL A 274 -3.40 -1.79 14.60
N TYR A 275 -2.80 -0.76 14.01
CA TYR A 275 -3.51 0.42 13.56
C TYR A 275 -3.79 0.30 12.06
N ARG A 276 -5.05 0.44 11.66
CA ARG A 276 -5.48 0.48 10.27
C ARG A 276 -5.95 1.89 9.94
N HIS A 277 -5.32 2.49 8.94
CA HIS A 277 -5.75 3.76 8.36
C HIS A 277 -6.42 3.50 7.00
N PRO A 278 -7.61 4.08 6.74
CA PRO A 278 -8.28 3.98 5.46
C PRO A 278 -7.39 4.36 4.27
N GLY A 279 -7.54 3.64 3.16
CA GLY A 279 -6.95 4.03 1.89
C GLY A 279 -7.56 5.33 1.36
N GLU A 280 -6.74 6.17 0.73
CA GLU A 280 -7.20 7.40 0.05
C GLU A 280 -8.15 7.04 -1.10
N GLY A 281 -9.31 7.70 -1.19
CA GLY A 281 -10.30 7.51 -2.26
C GLY A 281 -11.31 6.39 -1.99
N THR A 282 -11.14 5.62 -0.91
CA THR A 282 -12.07 4.52 -0.56
C THR A 282 -13.44 5.00 -0.09
N GLU A 283 -13.57 6.26 0.32
CA GLU A 283 -14.83 6.91 0.69
C GLU A 283 -15.87 6.91 -0.43
N VAL A 284 -15.46 6.68 -1.67
CA VAL A 284 -16.36 6.60 -2.84
C VAL A 284 -17.22 5.33 -2.82
N PHE A 285 -16.73 4.24 -2.21
CA PHE A 285 -17.40 2.93 -2.23
C PHE A 285 -17.45 2.22 -0.88
N ILE A 286 -16.81 2.75 0.17
CA ILE A 286 -16.86 2.17 1.53
C ILE A 286 -17.71 3.05 2.45
N ASN A 287 -18.68 2.42 3.12
CA ASN A 287 -19.52 3.07 4.13
C ASN A 287 -18.96 2.84 5.54
N ARG A 288 -18.32 3.86 6.13
CA ARG A 288 -17.69 3.77 7.45
C ARG A 288 -18.68 3.58 8.60
N GLU A 289 -19.90 4.08 8.49
CA GLU A 289 -20.96 3.83 9.49
C GLU A 289 -21.41 2.36 9.44
N SER A 290 -21.50 1.79 8.24
CA SER A 290 -21.82 0.36 8.03
C SER A 290 -20.74 -0.53 8.64
N GLU A 291 -19.48 -0.28 8.30
CA GLU A 291 -18.33 -1.01 8.85
C GLU A 291 -18.32 -0.92 10.39
N TYR A 292 -18.45 0.29 10.95
CA TYR A 292 -18.50 0.48 12.40
C TYR A 292 -19.64 -0.33 13.04
N PHE A 293 -20.85 -0.27 12.48
CA PHE A 293 -21.99 -1.04 12.99
C PHE A 293 -21.71 -2.54 13.00
N SER A 294 -21.27 -3.09 11.86
CA SER A 294 -21.00 -4.52 11.72
C SER A 294 -19.89 -5.00 12.65
N MET A 295 -18.84 -4.19 12.85
CA MET A 295 -17.76 -4.51 13.79
C MET A 295 -18.23 -4.60 15.24
N GLN A 296 -19.14 -3.73 15.67
CA GLN A 296 -19.74 -3.84 17.01
C GLN A 296 -20.50 -5.15 17.17
N ILE A 297 -21.25 -5.56 16.14
CA ILE A 297 -21.99 -6.83 16.13
C ILE A 297 -21.03 -8.03 16.13
N ALA A 298 -20.01 -8.01 15.27
CA ALA A 298 -18.99 -9.05 15.18
C ALA A 298 -18.29 -9.29 16.53
N LYS A 299 -17.98 -8.21 17.27
CA LYS A 299 -17.43 -8.30 18.62
C LYS A 299 -18.43 -8.89 19.63
N GLN A 300 -19.70 -8.48 19.59
CA GLN A 300 -20.74 -9.03 20.47
C GLN A 300 -20.98 -10.52 20.24
N LEU A 301 -20.90 -10.96 18.98
CA LEU A 301 -21.04 -12.37 18.59
C LEU A 301 -19.73 -13.17 18.75
N ASN A 302 -18.64 -12.55 19.20
CA ASN A 302 -17.31 -13.14 19.31
C ASN A 302 -16.79 -13.73 17.98
N ILE A 303 -17.12 -13.07 16.87
CA ILE A 303 -16.64 -13.38 15.52
C ILE A 303 -15.32 -12.64 15.24
N ASP A 304 -15.22 -11.38 15.67
CA ASP A 304 -13.97 -10.61 15.67
C ASP A 304 -13.50 -10.38 17.12
N SER A 305 -12.56 -11.19 17.57
CA SER A 305 -11.96 -11.09 18.91
C SER A 305 -10.88 -10.01 19.02
N THR A 306 -10.43 -9.44 17.90
CA THR A 306 -9.33 -8.46 17.87
C THR A 306 -9.82 -7.03 18.09
N PHE A 307 -11.08 -6.74 17.80
CA PHE A 307 -11.58 -5.38 17.71
C PHE A 307 -11.55 -4.61 19.05
N ILE A 308 -10.83 -3.48 19.06
CA ILE A 308 -10.78 -2.55 20.19
C ILE A 308 -11.68 -1.35 19.92
N TYR A 309 -11.37 -0.58 18.87
CA TYR A 309 -12.07 0.66 18.53
C TYR A 309 -11.94 1.00 17.04
N MET A 310 -12.95 1.68 16.50
CA MET A 310 -12.91 2.31 15.17
C MET A 310 -13.63 3.66 15.24
N HIS A 311 -13.09 4.67 14.56
CA HIS A 311 -13.73 5.97 14.44
C HIS A 311 -14.85 5.92 13.37
N PRO A 312 -16.12 6.21 13.72
CA PRO A 312 -17.25 5.95 12.84
C PRO A 312 -17.29 6.83 11.57
N GLN A 313 -16.69 8.02 11.60
CA GLN A 313 -16.63 8.92 10.43
C GLN A 313 -15.30 8.87 9.70
N GLU A 314 -14.19 8.70 10.43
CA GLU A 314 -12.84 8.79 9.86
C GLU A 314 -12.32 7.41 9.44
N GLY A 315 -12.94 6.32 9.90
CA GLY A 315 -12.67 4.97 9.44
C GLY A 315 -11.42 4.30 10.01
N TRP A 316 -10.55 5.01 10.72
CA TRP A 316 -9.37 4.39 11.33
C TRP A 316 -9.75 3.46 12.49
N LYS A 317 -8.95 2.42 12.68
CA LYS A 317 -9.22 1.31 13.60
C LYS A 317 -7.99 0.89 14.37
N ILE A 318 -8.20 0.47 15.63
CA ILE A 318 -7.23 -0.22 16.47
C ILE A 318 -7.77 -1.61 16.82
N SER A 319 -6.93 -2.62 16.64
CA SER A 319 -7.20 -4.02 16.97
C SER A 319 -6.01 -4.65 17.70
N TYR A 320 -6.23 -5.75 18.42
CA TYR A 320 -5.15 -6.60 18.91
C TYR A 320 -4.43 -7.27 17.74
N TYR A 321 -3.10 -7.34 17.81
CA TYR A 321 -2.31 -8.17 16.90
C TYR A 321 -2.39 -9.63 17.34
N ILE A 322 -2.56 -10.56 16.38
CA ILE A 322 -2.53 -12.01 16.65
C ILE A 322 -1.16 -12.54 16.21
N PRO A 323 -0.26 -12.91 17.15
CA PRO A 323 1.04 -13.48 16.80
C PRO A 323 0.89 -14.82 16.07
N ASN A 324 1.76 -15.04 15.07
CA ASN A 324 1.84 -16.27 14.27
C ASN A 324 0.53 -16.69 13.59
N ALA A 325 -0.43 -15.77 13.40
CA ALA A 325 -1.66 -16.12 12.71
C ALA A 325 -1.39 -16.48 11.25
N HIS A 326 -2.09 -17.50 10.76
CA HIS A 326 -2.15 -17.84 9.34
C HIS A 326 -3.56 -17.59 8.78
N ALA A 327 -3.64 -17.31 7.48
CA ALA A 327 -4.90 -17.22 6.76
C ALA A 327 -5.57 -18.60 6.66
N LEU A 328 -6.90 -18.63 6.55
CA LEU A 328 -7.68 -19.86 6.34
C LEU A 328 -7.11 -20.72 5.19
N ASP A 329 -6.84 -22.00 5.46
CA ASP A 329 -6.62 -23.00 4.42
C ASP A 329 -7.94 -23.69 4.05
N TYR A 330 -8.45 -23.40 2.84
CA TYR A 330 -9.66 -24.03 2.31
C TYR A 330 -9.57 -25.56 2.21
N ASN A 331 -8.36 -26.14 2.15
CA ASN A 331 -8.16 -27.59 2.10
C ASN A 331 -8.16 -28.24 3.47
N ASN A 332 -8.07 -27.46 4.55
CA ASN A 332 -8.17 -27.95 5.92
C ASN A 332 -9.67 -28.05 6.30
N PRO A 333 -10.25 -29.26 6.43
CA PRO A 333 -11.68 -29.42 6.67
C PRO A 333 -12.15 -28.80 8.00
N ASN A 334 -11.28 -28.74 9.00
CA ASN A 334 -11.61 -28.14 10.29
C ASN A 334 -11.69 -26.62 10.17
N GLU A 335 -10.73 -25.99 9.48
CA GLU A 335 -10.74 -24.53 9.28
C GLU A 335 -11.88 -24.11 8.36
N LEU A 336 -12.16 -24.86 7.28
CA LEU A 336 -13.34 -24.64 6.44
C LEU A 336 -14.64 -24.73 7.25
N GLN A 337 -14.77 -25.73 8.12
CA GLN A 337 -15.95 -25.85 8.97
C GLN A 337 -16.08 -24.69 9.96
N LEU A 338 -14.97 -24.22 10.54
CA LEU A 338 -14.95 -23.09 11.46
C LEU A 338 -15.34 -21.78 10.77
N SER A 339 -14.80 -21.50 9.59
CA SER A 339 -15.11 -20.28 8.83
C SER A 339 -16.58 -20.21 8.44
N LEU A 340 -17.15 -21.31 7.92
CA LEU A 340 -18.57 -21.40 7.60
C LEU A 340 -19.47 -21.26 8.85
N ASN A 341 -19.01 -21.73 10.01
CA ASN A 341 -19.74 -21.56 11.27
C ASN A 341 -19.74 -20.09 11.74
N LEU A 342 -18.65 -19.35 11.54
CA LEU A 342 -18.60 -17.91 11.85
C LEU A 342 -19.60 -17.12 10.97
N LEU A 343 -19.60 -17.37 9.66
CA LEU A 343 -20.57 -16.77 8.73
C LEU A 343 -22.01 -17.14 9.10
N ARG A 344 -22.27 -18.41 9.41
CA ARG A 344 -23.60 -18.84 9.85
C ARG A 344 -24.04 -18.15 11.14
N THR A 345 -23.12 -17.99 12.10
CA THR A 345 -23.39 -17.28 13.36
C THR A 345 -23.80 -15.83 13.10
N LEU A 346 -23.11 -15.15 12.18
CA LEU A 346 -23.47 -13.80 11.75
C LEU A 346 -24.88 -13.77 11.14
N HIS A 347 -25.15 -14.62 10.16
CA HIS A 347 -26.41 -14.62 9.41
C HIS A 347 -27.62 -15.02 10.29
N GLN A 348 -27.42 -15.93 11.24
CA GLN A 348 -28.48 -16.40 12.14
C GLN A 348 -28.73 -15.48 13.34
N ALA A 349 -27.85 -14.51 13.60
CA ALA A 349 -28.06 -13.52 14.66
C ALA A 349 -29.30 -12.63 14.42
N ASN A 350 -29.85 -12.64 13.20
CA ASN A 350 -31.05 -11.89 12.80
C ASN A 350 -30.96 -10.39 13.13
N ILE A 351 -29.76 -9.83 13.00
CA ILE A 351 -29.49 -8.41 13.16
C ILE A 351 -29.88 -7.70 11.86
N GLN A 352 -30.64 -6.61 12.00
CA GLN A 352 -31.04 -5.76 10.89
C GLN A 352 -30.17 -4.50 10.88
N SER A 353 -29.37 -4.32 9.84
CA SER A 353 -28.64 -3.07 9.61
C SER A 353 -29.46 -2.12 8.74
N LYS A 354 -29.42 -0.82 9.05
CA LYS A 354 -29.96 0.22 8.16
C LYS A 354 -29.07 0.48 6.94
N HIS A 355 -27.87 -0.08 6.93
CA HIS A 355 -26.88 0.08 5.87
C HIS A 355 -26.90 -1.18 5.00
N SER A 356 -27.36 -1.04 3.76
CA SER A 356 -27.37 -2.13 2.79
C SER A 356 -26.04 -2.22 2.07
N TYR A 357 -25.62 -3.44 1.74
CA TYR A 357 -24.54 -3.71 0.82
C TYR A 357 -24.93 -4.86 -0.11
N ARG A 358 -24.84 -4.61 -1.42
CA ARG A 358 -25.29 -5.52 -2.47
C ARG A 358 -24.24 -5.62 -3.55
N LEU A 359 -23.71 -6.81 -3.76
CA LEU A 359 -22.67 -7.07 -4.76
C LEU A 359 -23.01 -6.51 -6.15
N TRP A 360 -24.23 -6.70 -6.65
CA TRP A 360 -24.61 -6.19 -7.96
C TRP A 360 -24.55 -4.66 -8.06
N GLU A 361 -25.05 -3.95 -7.04
CA GLU A 361 -24.98 -2.49 -6.99
C GLU A 361 -23.52 -2.01 -6.94
N GLN A 362 -22.67 -2.72 -6.20
CA GLN A 362 -21.24 -2.47 -6.17
C GLN A 362 -20.57 -2.71 -7.53
N ALA A 363 -20.96 -3.77 -8.25
CA ALA A 363 -20.47 -4.09 -9.58
C ALA A 363 -20.75 -2.92 -10.55
N GLU A 364 -21.96 -2.35 -10.51
CA GLU A 364 -22.35 -1.19 -11.32
C GLU A 364 -21.55 0.08 -10.96
N ILE A 365 -21.21 0.28 -9.68
CA ILE A 365 -20.32 1.36 -9.24
C ILE A 365 -18.93 1.20 -9.88
N PHE A 366 -18.32 0.01 -9.80
CA PHE A 366 -17.02 -0.23 -10.43
C PHE A 366 -17.08 -0.06 -11.94
N LEU A 367 -18.11 -0.58 -12.61
CA LEU A 367 -18.30 -0.41 -14.06
C LEU A 367 -18.34 1.07 -14.45
N THR A 368 -19.08 1.89 -13.69
CA THR A 368 -19.16 3.33 -13.92
C THR A 368 -17.81 4.02 -13.78
N GLN A 369 -16.99 3.61 -12.81
CA GLN A 369 -15.64 4.17 -12.64
C GLN A 369 -14.69 3.72 -13.76
N ILE A 370 -14.74 2.44 -14.15
CA ILE A 370 -13.94 1.90 -15.26
C ILE A 370 -14.25 2.64 -16.56
N GLN A 371 -15.51 2.90 -16.86
CA GLN A 371 -15.90 3.67 -18.06
C GLN A 371 -15.35 5.10 -18.09
N LYS A 372 -14.95 5.67 -16.94
CA LYS A 372 -14.30 6.99 -16.89
C LYS A 372 -12.80 6.92 -17.14
N CYS A 373 -12.13 5.85 -16.72
CA CYS A 373 -10.66 5.73 -16.79
C CYS A 373 -10.16 4.83 -17.93
N SER A 374 -10.91 3.81 -18.35
CA SER A 374 -10.55 2.87 -19.42
C SER A 374 -11.79 2.21 -20.04
N LYS A 375 -12.41 2.87 -21.02
CA LYS A 375 -13.59 2.32 -21.72
C LYS A 375 -13.30 1.01 -22.44
N GLU A 376 -12.16 0.91 -23.10
CA GLU A 376 -11.79 -0.25 -23.92
C GLU A 376 -11.77 -1.56 -23.12
N SER A 377 -11.50 -1.49 -21.81
CA SER A 377 -11.48 -2.64 -20.91
C SER A 377 -12.83 -3.33 -20.72
N VAL A 378 -13.94 -2.66 -21.06
CA VAL A 378 -15.32 -3.15 -20.83
C VAL A 378 -16.20 -3.06 -22.09
N GLU A 379 -15.59 -2.94 -23.28
CA GLU A 379 -16.32 -2.78 -24.55
C GLU A 379 -16.34 -4.03 -25.42
N SER A 380 -15.65 -5.11 -25.04
CA SER A 380 -15.59 -6.33 -25.85
C SER A 380 -16.95 -7.05 -25.94
N ALA A 381 -17.17 -7.81 -27.01
CA ALA A 381 -18.39 -8.60 -27.16
C ALA A 381 -18.51 -9.68 -26.06
N GLU A 382 -17.38 -10.26 -25.67
CA GLU A 382 -17.29 -11.23 -24.59
C GLU A 382 -17.71 -10.62 -23.25
N PHE A 383 -17.25 -9.40 -22.95
CA PHE A 383 -17.63 -8.68 -21.74
C PHE A 383 -19.14 -8.40 -21.70
N HIS A 384 -19.70 -7.88 -22.80
CA HIS A 384 -21.14 -7.61 -22.88
C HIS A 384 -21.99 -8.88 -22.72
N SER A 385 -21.54 -10.00 -23.31
CA SER A 385 -22.20 -11.29 -23.14
C SER A 385 -22.21 -11.72 -21.67
N LEU A 386 -21.04 -11.68 -21.00
CA LEU A 386 -20.92 -12.01 -19.58
C LEU A 386 -21.78 -11.08 -18.71
N TYR A 387 -21.69 -9.77 -18.90
CA TYR A 387 -22.49 -8.77 -18.18
C TYR A 387 -23.98 -9.07 -18.28
N ASN A 388 -24.50 -9.33 -19.49
CA ASN A 388 -25.92 -9.62 -19.69
C ASN A 388 -26.35 -10.92 -19.01
N SER A 389 -25.52 -11.96 -19.04
CA SER A 389 -25.77 -13.22 -18.33
C SER A 389 -25.84 -13.01 -16.81
N ILE A 390 -24.88 -12.29 -16.22
CA ILE A 390 -24.88 -12.01 -14.78
C ILE A 390 -26.04 -11.08 -14.38
N LYS A 391 -26.36 -10.08 -15.21
CA LYS A 391 -27.52 -9.20 -15.01
C LYS A 391 -28.83 -9.99 -14.97
N LYS A 392 -28.98 -10.97 -15.86
CA LYS A 392 -30.14 -11.87 -15.88
C LYS A 392 -30.22 -12.73 -14.61
N LEU A 393 -29.09 -13.27 -14.16
CA LEU A 393 -29.02 -13.98 -12.88
C LEU A 393 -29.40 -13.09 -11.71
N HIS A 394 -28.92 -11.85 -11.67
CA HIS A 394 -29.33 -10.91 -10.64
C HIS A 394 -30.85 -10.71 -10.62
N GLN A 395 -31.49 -10.55 -11.79
CA GLN A 395 -32.95 -10.47 -11.87
C GLN A 395 -33.63 -11.72 -11.29
N TYR A 396 -33.16 -12.92 -11.63
CA TYR A 396 -33.68 -14.15 -11.04
C TYR A 396 -33.49 -14.21 -9.52
N THR A 397 -32.34 -13.81 -8.98
CA THR A 397 -32.13 -13.78 -7.53
C THR A 397 -33.06 -12.80 -6.82
N MET A 398 -33.44 -11.70 -7.46
CA MET A 398 -34.44 -10.77 -6.92
C MET A 398 -35.85 -11.38 -6.93
N GLU A 399 -36.19 -12.14 -7.97
CA GLU A 399 -37.48 -12.82 -8.11
C GLU A 399 -37.66 -13.97 -7.11
N ASP A 400 -36.56 -14.66 -6.75
CA ASP A 400 -36.58 -15.65 -5.67
C ASP A 400 -37.01 -15.06 -4.33
N ALA A 401 -36.82 -13.74 -4.16
CA ALA A 401 -37.19 -12.99 -2.96
C ALA A 401 -36.69 -13.64 -1.66
N TRP A 402 -35.42 -14.08 -1.69
CA TRP A 402 -34.79 -14.65 -0.51
C TRP A 402 -34.67 -13.59 0.60
N GLY A 403 -34.58 -14.04 1.85
CA GLY A 403 -34.40 -13.15 3.00
C GLY A 403 -33.06 -12.40 2.96
N GLU A 404 -32.99 -11.30 3.69
CA GLU A 404 -31.75 -10.55 3.92
C GLU A 404 -31.22 -10.75 5.35
N CYS A 405 -29.90 -10.72 5.51
CA CYS A 405 -29.20 -10.69 6.79
C CYS A 405 -27.99 -9.74 6.73
N LEU A 406 -27.36 -9.50 7.89
CA LEU A 406 -26.07 -8.82 7.94
C LEU A 406 -24.99 -9.74 7.35
N ASN A 407 -24.29 -9.27 6.33
CA ASN A 407 -23.21 -9.98 5.64
C ASN A 407 -21.86 -9.30 5.88
N HIS A 408 -20.77 -10.06 5.81
CA HIS A 408 -19.40 -9.56 5.78
C HIS A 408 -19.02 -8.96 4.40
N CYS A 409 -19.57 -9.55 3.35
CA CYS A 409 -19.41 -9.33 1.91
C CYS A 409 -18.02 -9.59 1.33
N ASP A 410 -16.96 -9.62 2.15
CA ASP A 410 -15.57 -9.86 1.73
C ASP A 410 -14.90 -11.03 2.49
N ALA A 411 -15.57 -12.17 2.59
CA ALA A 411 -15.11 -13.31 3.38
C ALA A 411 -14.06 -14.17 2.64
N LEU A 412 -12.95 -13.59 2.20
CA LEU A 412 -11.82 -14.34 1.62
C LEU A 412 -10.86 -14.90 2.69
N ALA A 413 -10.02 -15.87 2.32
CA ALA A 413 -9.11 -16.55 3.25
C ALA A 413 -8.26 -15.63 4.13
N ASP A 414 -7.71 -14.55 3.57
CA ASP A 414 -6.84 -13.62 4.29
C ASP A 414 -7.56 -12.87 5.42
N ASN A 415 -8.88 -12.79 5.37
CA ASN A 415 -9.71 -12.16 6.39
C ASN A 415 -10.08 -13.12 7.53
N PHE A 416 -9.78 -14.42 7.40
CA PHE A 416 -9.90 -15.40 8.48
C PHE A 416 -8.52 -15.66 9.08
N LEU A 417 -8.30 -15.20 10.31
CA LEU A 417 -7.05 -15.40 11.03
C LEU A 417 -7.16 -16.58 11.99
N CYS A 418 -6.43 -17.65 11.70
CA CYS A 418 -6.25 -18.82 12.55
C CYS A 418 -5.04 -18.62 13.45
N ASN A 419 -5.19 -18.80 14.76
CA ASN A 419 -4.06 -18.75 15.69
C ASN A 419 -3.52 -20.15 16.04
N ASP A 420 -2.36 -20.20 16.72
CA ASP A 420 -1.69 -21.44 17.14
C ASP A 420 -2.55 -22.34 18.07
N LYS A 421 -3.64 -21.82 18.64
CA LYS A 421 -4.58 -22.57 19.49
C LYS A 421 -5.75 -23.17 18.70
N GLY A 422 -5.81 -22.94 17.39
CA GLY A 422 -6.91 -23.37 16.53
C GLY A 422 -8.18 -22.49 16.68
N GLU A 423 -8.06 -21.30 17.26
CA GLU A 423 -9.14 -20.31 17.29
C GLU A 423 -9.10 -19.49 15.99
N MET A 424 -10.27 -19.13 15.48
CA MET A 424 -10.42 -18.36 14.24
C MET A 424 -11.16 -17.05 14.52
N THR A 425 -10.74 -15.98 13.86
CA THR A 425 -11.41 -14.68 13.89
C THR A 425 -11.56 -14.15 12.47
N LEU A 426 -12.73 -13.61 12.16
CA LEU A 426 -13.02 -12.94 10.90
C LEU A 426 -12.85 -11.42 11.06
N ILE A 427 -11.94 -10.85 10.27
CA ILE A 427 -11.57 -9.42 10.29
C ILE A 427 -11.95 -8.73 8.97
N ASP A 428 -11.74 -7.41 8.94
CA ASP A 428 -11.90 -6.54 7.78
C ASP A 428 -13.32 -6.39 7.22
N TRP A 429 -14.18 -5.79 8.05
CA TRP A 429 -15.61 -5.60 7.82
C TRP A 429 -15.96 -4.42 6.89
N GLU A 430 -15.04 -3.95 6.05
CA GLU A 430 -15.22 -2.69 5.32
C GLU A 430 -16.30 -2.73 4.24
N TYR A 431 -16.60 -3.92 3.72
CA TYR A 431 -17.67 -4.16 2.75
C TYR A 431 -18.98 -4.66 3.40
N SER A 432 -19.01 -4.78 4.72
CA SER A 432 -20.15 -5.38 5.41
C SER A 432 -21.43 -4.54 5.32
N GLY A 433 -22.58 -5.22 5.29
CA GLY A 433 -23.88 -4.58 5.25
C GLY A 433 -25.05 -5.55 5.16
N GLN A 434 -26.27 -5.02 5.24
CA GLN A 434 -27.50 -5.77 5.03
C GLN A 434 -27.62 -6.19 3.57
N GLY A 435 -27.82 -7.48 3.32
CA GLY A 435 -27.96 -7.99 1.97
C GLY A 435 -28.48 -9.42 1.96
N ASP A 436 -28.54 -10.01 0.77
CA ASP A 436 -29.02 -11.38 0.58
C ASP A 436 -28.22 -12.41 1.40
N THR A 437 -28.91 -13.40 1.97
CA THR A 437 -28.29 -14.47 2.78
C THR A 437 -27.27 -15.34 2.04
N ALA A 438 -27.27 -15.36 0.71
CA ALA A 438 -26.32 -16.13 -0.08
C ALA A 438 -25.05 -15.33 -0.43
N GLN A 439 -25.01 -14.02 -0.15
CA GLN A 439 -23.95 -13.12 -0.61
C GLN A 439 -22.57 -13.51 -0.08
N ASP A 440 -22.45 -13.73 1.24
CA ASP A 440 -21.18 -14.12 1.86
C ASP A 440 -20.65 -15.45 1.36
N ILE A 441 -21.52 -16.43 1.15
CA ILE A 441 -21.12 -17.74 0.61
C ILE A 441 -20.73 -17.62 -0.87
N GLY A 442 -21.41 -16.74 -1.61
CA GLY A 442 -21.02 -16.35 -2.96
C GLY A 442 -19.60 -15.80 -3.01
N SER A 443 -19.30 -14.77 -2.20
CA SER A 443 -17.97 -14.16 -2.10
C SER A 443 -16.91 -15.15 -1.59
N PHE A 444 -17.22 -15.92 -0.55
CA PHE A 444 -16.31 -16.92 0.04
C PHE A 444 -15.85 -17.94 -1.01
N ILE A 445 -16.77 -18.46 -1.84
CA ILE A 445 -16.44 -19.39 -2.91
C ILE A 445 -15.73 -18.68 -4.07
N ALA A 446 -16.19 -17.49 -4.48
CA ALA A 446 -15.60 -16.74 -5.58
C ALA A 446 -14.13 -16.39 -5.35
N CYS A 447 -13.73 -16.13 -4.10
CA CYS A 447 -12.36 -15.82 -3.71
C CYS A 447 -11.51 -17.05 -3.34
N SER A 448 -12.03 -18.26 -3.56
CA SER A 448 -11.36 -19.51 -3.25
C SER A 448 -10.89 -20.24 -4.53
N PRO A 449 -9.95 -21.20 -4.43
CA PRO A 449 -9.55 -22.05 -5.56
C PRO A 449 -10.55 -23.18 -5.85
N MET A 450 -11.77 -23.14 -5.28
CA MET A 450 -12.74 -24.23 -5.37
C MET A 450 -13.29 -24.41 -6.79
N ASN A 451 -13.39 -25.66 -7.23
CA ASN A 451 -14.16 -26.02 -8.41
C ASN A 451 -15.65 -26.13 -8.10
N TYR A 452 -16.47 -26.28 -9.15
CA TYR A 452 -17.93 -26.38 -9.03
C TYR A 452 -18.40 -27.46 -8.04
N ASN A 453 -17.85 -28.67 -8.07
CA ASN A 453 -18.29 -29.74 -7.16
C ASN A 453 -17.95 -29.44 -5.69
N THR A 454 -16.80 -28.81 -5.45
CA THR A 454 -16.37 -28.42 -4.09
C THR A 454 -17.22 -27.26 -3.58
N ALA A 455 -17.59 -26.32 -4.46
CA ALA A 455 -18.54 -25.26 -4.15
C ALA A 455 -19.91 -25.80 -3.74
N LEU A 456 -20.44 -26.82 -4.45
CA LEU A 456 -21.70 -27.49 -4.06
C LEU A 456 -21.62 -28.10 -2.67
N CYS A 457 -20.53 -28.80 -2.37
CA CYS A 457 -20.29 -29.39 -1.05
C CYS A 457 -20.22 -28.31 0.04
N THR A 458 -19.55 -27.19 -0.25
CA THR A 458 -19.40 -26.05 0.67
C THR A 458 -20.75 -25.39 0.97
N ILE A 459 -21.60 -25.20 -0.03
CA ILE A 459 -22.96 -24.67 0.14
C ILE A 459 -23.78 -25.60 1.06
N GLN A 460 -23.72 -26.91 0.83
CA GLN A 460 -24.43 -27.89 1.67
C GLN A 460 -23.90 -27.92 3.11
N GLN A 461 -22.57 -27.83 3.29
CA GLN A 461 -21.95 -27.72 4.61
C GLN A 461 -22.41 -26.45 5.34
N TYR A 462 -22.48 -25.33 4.64
CA TYR A 462 -23.01 -24.09 5.19
C TYR A 462 -24.49 -24.23 5.59
N LEU A 463 -25.33 -24.80 4.74
CA LEU A 463 -26.75 -25.03 5.01
C LEU A 463 -27.03 -26.12 6.07
N GLN A 464 -26.05 -26.98 6.37
CA GLN A 464 -26.16 -28.17 7.23
C GLN A 464 -27.20 -29.18 6.76
N LYS A 465 -27.49 -29.21 5.46
CA LYS A 465 -28.43 -30.13 4.82
C LYS A 465 -28.11 -30.27 3.34
N GLU A 466 -28.73 -31.27 2.73
CA GLU A 466 -28.79 -31.34 1.27
C GLU A 466 -29.63 -30.15 0.74
N ALA A 467 -29.03 -29.37 -0.17
CA ALA A 467 -29.67 -28.19 -0.74
C ALA A 467 -30.78 -28.58 -1.72
N THR A 468 -31.93 -27.90 -1.65
CA THR A 468 -32.95 -28.04 -2.70
C THR A 468 -32.46 -27.44 -4.02
N LYS A 469 -33.16 -27.70 -5.12
CA LYS A 469 -32.82 -27.09 -6.42
C LYS A 469 -32.90 -25.56 -6.36
N GLU A 470 -33.89 -25.04 -5.65
CA GLU A 470 -34.13 -23.60 -5.47
C GLU A 470 -33.04 -22.95 -4.61
N GLU A 471 -32.59 -23.61 -3.55
CA GLU A 471 -31.42 -23.17 -2.76
C GLU A 471 -30.16 -23.16 -3.63
N LEU A 472 -29.93 -24.25 -4.36
CA LEU A 472 -28.70 -24.41 -5.11
C LEU A 472 -28.57 -23.40 -6.25
N ARG A 473 -29.64 -23.17 -7.04
CA ARG A 473 -29.61 -22.17 -8.12
C ARG A 473 -29.32 -20.77 -7.58
N HIS A 474 -29.89 -20.44 -6.41
CA HIS A 474 -29.76 -19.13 -5.79
C HIS A 474 -28.34 -18.88 -5.26
N TYR A 475 -27.78 -19.83 -4.50
CA TYR A 475 -26.41 -19.70 -4.00
C TYR A 475 -25.38 -19.69 -5.14
N ILE A 476 -25.54 -20.54 -6.16
CA ILE A 476 -24.63 -20.57 -7.31
C ILE A 476 -24.71 -19.27 -8.14
N ALA A 477 -25.90 -18.66 -8.26
CA ALA A 477 -26.02 -17.33 -8.85
C ALA A 477 -25.24 -16.27 -8.08
N TYR A 478 -25.26 -16.29 -6.75
CA TYR A 478 -24.46 -15.37 -5.93
C TYR A 478 -22.95 -15.61 -6.05
N VAL A 479 -22.50 -16.85 -6.25
CA VAL A 479 -21.09 -17.11 -6.60
C VAL A 479 -20.71 -16.42 -7.91
N ALA A 480 -21.58 -16.47 -8.92
CA ALA A 480 -21.35 -15.81 -10.21
C ALA A 480 -21.37 -14.28 -10.09
N ILE A 481 -22.34 -13.72 -9.36
CA ILE A 481 -22.45 -12.27 -9.11
C ILE A 481 -21.25 -11.75 -8.32
N ALA A 482 -20.80 -12.47 -7.29
CA ALA A 482 -19.61 -12.13 -6.52
C ALA A 482 -18.36 -12.15 -7.39
N SER A 483 -18.15 -13.23 -8.15
CA SER A 483 -17.03 -13.35 -9.08
C SER A 483 -17.02 -12.19 -10.08
N PHE A 484 -18.18 -11.80 -10.63
CA PHE A 484 -18.27 -10.67 -11.55
C PHE A 484 -17.97 -9.33 -10.87
N THR A 485 -18.42 -9.13 -9.63
CA THR A 485 -18.16 -7.91 -8.85
C THR A 485 -16.67 -7.74 -8.60
N TRP A 486 -15.98 -8.79 -8.17
CA TRP A 486 -14.53 -8.77 -7.91
C TRP A 486 -13.70 -8.68 -9.20
N PHE A 487 -14.18 -9.27 -10.31
CA PHE A 487 -13.60 -9.06 -11.63
C PHE A 487 -13.61 -7.57 -12.02
N LEU A 488 -14.73 -6.86 -11.84
CA LEU A 488 -14.79 -5.43 -12.10
C LEU A 488 -13.92 -4.64 -11.12
N TRP A 489 -13.89 -4.98 -9.83
CA TRP A 489 -12.95 -4.39 -8.87
C TRP A 489 -11.50 -4.52 -9.36
N ALA A 490 -11.10 -5.70 -9.86
CA ALA A 490 -9.76 -5.93 -10.38
C ALA A 490 -9.40 -5.06 -11.59
N ILE A 491 -10.34 -4.91 -12.54
CA ILE A 491 -10.16 -3.99 -13.68
C ILE A 491 -9.98 -2.56 -13.18
N TYR A 492 -10.82 -2.13 -12.23
CA TYR A 492 -10.73 -0.79 -11.66
C TYR A 492 -9.37 -0.55 -10.98
N GLN A 493 -8.88 -1.50 -10.19
CA GLN A 493 -7.55 -1.43 -9.57
C GLN A 493 -6.43 -1.33 -10.61
N ASN A 494 -6.49 -2.15 -11.66
CA ASN A 494 -5.53 -2.09 -12.77
C ASN A 494 -5.55 -0.72 -13.48
N CYS A 495 -6.73 -0.10 -13.66
CA CYS A 495 -6.85 1.26 -14.20
C CYS A 495 -6.16 2.30 -13.31
N ASN A 496 -6.17 2.08 -12.00
CA ASN A 496 -5.48 2.94 -11.02
C ASN A 496 -4.01 2.53 -10.82
N GLY A 497 -3.49 1.60 -11.62
CA GLY A 497 -2.08 1.22 -11.61
C GLY A 497 -1.69 0.21 -10.55
N VAL A 498 -2.65 -0.44 -9.91
CA VAL A 498 -2.43 -1.56 -8.98
C VAL A 498 -2.55 -2.86 -9.77
N ASP A 499 -1.48 -3.65 -9.84
CA ASP A 499 -1.51 -4.96 -10.50
C ASP A 499 -2.19 -6.00 -9.61
N THR A 500 -3.35 -6.49 -10.05
CA THR A 500 -4.13 -7.52 -9.34
C THR A 500 -3.74 -8.95 -9.71
N GLY A 501 -2.73 -9.14 -10.58
CA GLY A 501 -2.15 -10.44 -10.88
C GLY A 501 -3.15 -11.47 -11.39
N GLU A 502 -3.08 -12.69 -10.86
CA GLU A 502 -3.90 -13.83 -11.30
C GLU A 502 -5.39 -13.71 -10.92
N TYR A 503 -5.72 -12.87 -9.93
CA TYR A 503 -7.10 -12.70 -9.45
C TYR A 503 -8.05 -12.21 -10.53
N LEU A 504 -7.58 -11.32 -11.43
CA LEU A 504 -8.40 -10.83 -12.55
C LEU A 504 -8.93 -11.99 -13.41
N ALA A 505 -8.04 -12.90 -13.79
CA ALA A 505 -8.39 -14.04 -14.64
C ALA A 505 -9.24 -15.07 -13.86
N GLN A 506 -8.93 -15.30 -12.58
CA GLN A 506 -9.68 -16.19 -11.71
C GLN A 506 -11.15 -15.74 -11.60
N TRP A 507 -11.39 -14.47 -11.29
CA TRP A 507 -12.74 -13.95 -11.10
C TRP A 507 -13.53 -13.86 -12.40
N GLN A 508 -12.88 -13.55 -13.53
CA GLN A 508 -13.52 -13.63 -14.84
C GLN A 508 -13.98 -15.06 -15.14
N HIS A 509 -13.11 -16.05 -14.92
CA HIS A 509 -13.44 -17.46 -15.13
C HIS A 509 -14.56 -17.93 -14.19
N GLY A 510 -14.51 -17.54 -12.92
CA GLY A 510 -15.55 -17.84 -11.94
C GLY A 510 -16.91 -17.29 -12.36
N ALA A 511 -16.97 -16.02 -12.79
CA ALA A 511 -18.20 -15.41 -13.26
C ALA A 511 -18.82 -16.18 -14.43
N GLN A 512 -18.00 -16.63 -15.39
CA GLN A 512 -18.48 -17.41 -16.52
C GLN A 512 -18.92 -18.82 -16.12
N LEU A 513 -18.06 -19.57 -15.41
CA LEU A 513 -18.34 -20.96 -15.02
C LEU A 513 -19.60 -21.06 -14.16
N PHE A 514 -19.67 -20.28 -13.08
CA PHE A 514 -20.81 -20.31 -12.16
C PHE A 514 -22.03 -19.65 -12.78
N GLY A 515 -21.84 -18.66 -13.67
CA GLY A 515 -22.92 -18.03 -14.44
C GLY A 515 -23.66 -19.03 -15.32
N ASP A 516 -22.93 -19.81 -16.12
CA ASP A 516 -23.49 -20.84 -17.00
C ASP A 516 -24.22 -21.93 -16.19
N LYS A 517 -23.64 -22.34 -15.04
CA LYS A 517 -24.25 -23.32 -14.14
C LYS A 517 -25.52 -22.81 -13.49
N ALA A 518 -25.52 -21.57 -12.99
CA ALA A 518 -26.71 -20.94 -12.40
C ALA A 518 -27.83 -20.82 -13.44
N LEU A 519 -27.54 -20.30 -14.64
CA LEU A 519 -28.54 -20.14 -15.70
C LEU A 519 -29.18 -21.48 -16.07
N SER A 520 -28.36 -22.53 -16.23
CA SER A 520 -28.87 -23.87 -16.47
C SER A 520 -29.81 -24.39 -15.38
N LEU A 521 -29.63 -23.98 -14.11
CA LEU A 521 -30.49 -24.39 -13.00
C LEU A 521 -31.78 -23.57 -12.91
N TYR A 522 -31.74 -22.29 -13.32
CA TYR A 522 -32.95 -21.45 -13.39
C TYR A 522 -33.84 -21.78 -14.60
N GLU A 523 -33.24 -22.27 -15.68
CA GLU A 523 -33.93 -22.52 -16.95
C GLU A 523 -34.31 -23.99 -17.18
N SER A 524 -33.93 -24.88 -16.25
CA SER A 524 -34.35 -26.30 -16.22
C SER A 524 -35.65 -26.49 -15.45
#